data_AF-A0AA48RBD2-F1
#
_entry.id   AF-A0AA48RBD2-F1
#
_cell.length_a   1.000
_cell.length_b   1.000
_cell.length_c   1.000
_cell.angle_alpha   90.00
_cell.angle_beta   90.00
_cell.angle_gamma   90.00
#
_symmetry.space_group_name_H-M   'P 1'
#
loop_
_entity.id
_entity.type
_entity.pdbx_description
1 polymer ?
#
loop_
_entity_poly.entity_id
_entity_poly.type
_entity_poly.pdbx_seq_one_letter_code
_entity_poly.pdbx_strand_id
1 'polypeptide(L)'
;MAVAPPQHRENFATVAPLKRIQSGKFVVSKSQLLNIRGGKEFVMKLWNLVALSLVALAVAGCNGGARLPDPRLSARDAEFLALAPKAQISSEFERYLVDYKSNEPVGSIVVDSHAHYLYYIMPGGKAVRYGVATGQDAMGWTGRAYVGAMQEWPRWIPPKDMLERWPHLQPTADAGGLPGGPDNPLGSRALYLYQDGKDTLYRIHGTNEPEKIGQGVSSGCIRMRDIDAIDLYNRVKVGTKVVVI
;
A
#
# COMPACT_ATOMS: atom_id res chain seq x y z
N MET A 1 33.09 -8.24 -54.20
CA MET A 1 33.15 -9.63 -54.70
C MET A 1 32.02 -10.41 -54.06
N ALA A 2 31.07 -10.86 -54.89
CA ALA A 2 29.98 -11.75 -54.52
C ALA A 2 30.50 -13.20 -54.42
N VAL A 3 29.98 -14.00 -53.48
CA VAL A 3 29.60 -15.42 -53.67
C VAL A 3 28.54 -15.78 -52.62
N ALA A 4 27.50 -16.49 -53.07
CA ALA A 4 26.30 -16.94 -52.36
C ALA A 4 26.49 -18.38 -51.74
N PRO A 5 25.47 -18.99 -51.09
CA PRO A 5 25.60 -20.02 -50.03
C PRO A 5 25.34 -21.48 -50.50
N PRO A 6 25.48 -22.47 -49.59
CA PRO A 6 24.49 -23.56 -49.44
C PRO A 6 24.29 -23.99 -47.96
N GLN A 7 23.31 -24.77 -47.49
CA GLN A 7 22.07 -25.38 -47.97
C GLN A 7 21.25 -25.84 -46.74
N HIS A 8 19.94 -25.97 -46.95
CA HIS A 8 18.88 -26.58 -46.13
C HIS A 8 19.24 -27.79 -45.26
N ARG A 9 18.62 -27.87 -44.07
CA ARG A 9 18.01 -29.12 -43.55
C ARG A 9 16.69 -28.81 -42.81
N GLU A 10 15.63 -29.40 -43.33
CA GLU A 10 14.29 -29.47 -42.76
C GLU A 10 14.20 -30.64 -41.77
N ASN A 11 13.47 -30.47 -40.66
CA ASN A 11 13.00 -31.59 -39.85
C ASN A 11 11.47 -31.47 -39.70
N PHE A 12 10.77 -32.28 -40.49
CA PHE A 12 9.35 -32.55 -40.36
C PHE A 12 9.12 -33.52 -39.18
N ALA A 13 8.28 -33.13 -38.23
CA ALA A 13 7.68 -34.05 -37.28
C ALA A 13 6.32 -34.54 -37.84
N THR A 14 6.26 -35.84 -38.08
CA THR A 14 5.15 -36.64 -38.60
C THR A 14 3.91 -36.62 -37.71
N VAL A 15 2.75 -36.39 -38.33
CA VAL A 15 1.39 -36.61 -37.80
C VAL A 15 0.85 -37.91 -38.39
N ALA A 16 0.20 -38.75 -37.58
CA ALA A 16 -0.50 -39.98 -38.00
C ALA A 16 -1.79 -40.16 -37.16
N PRO A 17 -2.78 -40.97 -37.59
CA PRO A 17 -3.96 -40.44 -38.29
C PRO A 17 -5.31 -40.74 -37.63
N LEU A 18 -6.34 -39.97 -38.03
CA LEU A 18 -7.75 -40.17 -37.68
C LEU A 18 -8.37 -41.34 -38.47
N LYS A 19 -8.98 -42.30 -37.75
CA LYS A 19 -9.79 -43.39 -38.34
C LYS A 19 -11.26 -42.99 -38.45
N ARG A 20 -11.82 -43.22 -39.64
CA ARG A 20 -13.23 -43.07 -40.04
C ARG A 20 -13.93 -44.44 -39.98
N ILE A 21 -15.09 -44.54 -39.34
CA ILE A 21 -16.02 -45.70 -39.41
C ILE A 21 -17.45 -45.12 -39.34
N GLN A 22 -18.12 -44.96 -40.48
CA GLN A 22 -19.19 -45.81 -41.06
C GLN A 22 -20.52 -45.86 -40.29
N SER A 23 -21.55 -45.50 -41.04
CA SER A 23 -22.99 -45.51 -40.77
C SER A 23 -23.58 -46.92 -40.69
N GLY A 24 -24.45 -47.17 -39.71
CA GLY A 24 -25.32 -48.35 -39.66
C GLY A 24 -26.55 -48.09 -38.80
N LYS A 25 -27.74 -48.21 -39.39
CA LYS A 25 -29.05 -48.19 -38.73
C LYS A 25 -29.26 -49.49 -37.95
N PHE A 26 -29.81 -49.44 -36.74
CA PHE A 26 -30.54 -50.58 -36.18
C PHE A 26 -31.76 -50.15 -35.35
N VAL A 27 -32.80 -50.95 -35.55
CA VAL A 27 -34.20 -50.78 -35.16
C VAL A 27 -34.46 -51.31 -33.74
N VAL A 28 -35.47 -50.74 -33.10
CA VAL A 28 -35.98 -51.03 -31.75
C VAL A 28 -36.39 -52.50 -31.58
N SER A 29 -36.08 -53.10 -30.41
CA SER A 29 -36.75 -54.30 -29.91
C SER A 29 -37.44 -54.02 -28.56
N LYS A 30 -38.75 -54.26 -28.55
CA LYS A 30 -39.64 -54.25 -27.38
C LYS A 30 -39.55 -55.62 -26.71
N SER A 31 -38.91 -55.71 -25.55
CA SER A 31 -39.28 -56.62 -24.46
C SER A 31 -38.12 -56.66 -23.47
N GLN A 32 -38.33 -56.16 -22.25
CA GLN A 32 -38.00 -56.82 -20.98
C GLN A 32 -38.38 -55.81 -19.87
N LEU A 33 -39.67 -55.86 -19.52
CA LEU A 33 -40.18 -55.39 -18.23
C LEU A 33 -39.69 -56.37 -17.16
N LEU A 34 -39.07 -55.85 -16.09
CA LEU A 34 -39.29 -56.21 -14.67
C LEU A 34 -38.09 -55.73 -13.85
N ASN A 35 -38.28 -54.70 -13.01
CA ASN A 35 -38.51 -54.89 -11.57
C ASN A 35 -38.21 -53.57 -10.84
N ILE A 36 -39.28 -52.90 -10.44
CA ILE A 36 -39.25 -51.67 -9.63
C ILE A 36 -39.17 -52.11 -8.16
N ARG A 37 -38.03 -51.87 -7.50
CA ARG A 37 -37.93 -51.70 -6.04
C ARG A 37 -36.57 -51.12 -5.69
N GLY A 38 -36.51 -49.80 -5.55
CA GLY A 38 -35.29 -49.08 -5.12
C GLY A 38 -35.37 -47.55 -5.20
N GLY A 39 -36.37 -46.98 -5.89
CA GLY A 39 -36.44 -45.55 -6.22
C GLY A 39 -36.86 -44.57 -5.12
N LYS A 40 -36.97 -44.96 -3.83
CA LYS A 40 -37.38 -44.04 -2.76
C LYS A 40 -36.25 -43.59 -1.82
N GLU A 41 -35.14 -44.34 -1.76
CA GLU A 41 -33.95 -43.97 -0.97
C GLU A 41 -32.99 -43.05 -1.76
N PHE A 42 -33.01 -43.14 -3.09
CA PHE A 42 -32.08 -42.40 -3.94
C PHE A 42 -32.49 -40.94 -4.18
N VAL A 43 -33.80 -40.63 -4.11
CA VAL A 43 -34.32 -39.28 -4.37
C VAL A 43 -34.21 -38.37 -3.14
N MET A 44 -34.22 -38.92 -1.92
CA MET A 44 -34.06 -38.12 -0.68
C MET A 44 -32.60 -37.78 -0.34
N LYS A 45 -31.61 -38.55 -0.82
CA LYS A 45 -30.19 -38.23 -0.65
C LYS A 45 -29.66 -37.18 -1.62
N LEU A 46 -30.40 -36.88 -2.70
CA LEU A 46 -30.02 -35.84 -3.66
C LEU A 46 -30.53 -34.44 -3.28
N TRP A 47 -31.48 -34.32 -2.35
CA TRP A 47 -31.98 -33.03 -1.87
C TRP A 47 -31.13 -32.42 -0.74
N ASN A 48 -30.44 -33.25 0.07
CA ASN A 48 -29.53 -32.75 1.11
C ASN A 48 -28.14 -32.32 0.60
N LEU A 49 -27.83 -32.51 -0.68
CA LEU A 49 -26.59 -32.05 -1.30
C LEU A 49 -26.76 -30.77 -2.14
N VAL A 50 -27.99 -30.39 -2.47
CA VAL A 50 -28.29 -29.10 -3.14
C VAL A 50 -28.65 -28.02 -2.12
N ALA A 51 -29.16 -28.38 -0.93
CA ALA A 51 -29.42 -27.43 0.15
C ALA A 51 -28.17 -26.98 0.94
N LEU A 52 -26.99 -27.55 0.66
CA LEU A 52 -25.71 -27.21 1.31
C LEU A 52 -24.69 -26.55 0.37
N SER A 53 -25.14 -25.98 -0.75
CA SER A 53 -24.28 -25.24 -1.70
C SER A 53 -24.67 -23.76 -1.87
N LEU A 54 -25.55 -23.23 -1.01
CA LEU A 54 -25.89 -21.80 -0.94
C LEU A 54 -25.43 -21.13 0.35
N VAL A 55 -24.26 -21.54 0.88
CA VAL A 55 -23.57 -20.81 1.95
C VAL A 55 -22.08 -20.75 1.61
N ALA A 56 -21.69 -19.81 0.74
CA ALA A 56 -20.32 -19.24 0.65
C ALA A 56 -20.14 -18.30 -0.56
N LEU A 57 -21.00 -17.30 -0.72
CA LEU A 57 -20.69 -16.07 -1.47
C LEU A 57 -21.48 -14.95 -0.77
N ALA A 58 -20.94 -13.92 -0.16
CA ALA A 58 -19.57 -13.46 -0.03
C ALA A 58 -19.51 -12.64 1.26
N VAL A 59 -18.85 -13.14 2.30
CA VAL A 59 -18.25 -12.27 3.32
C VAL A 59 -16.81 -12.02 2.87
N ALA A 60 -16.69 -11.30 1.76
CA ALA A 60 -15.47 -10.61 1.39
C ALA A 60 -15.81 -9.13 1.25
N GLY A 61 -16.38 -8.56 2.31
CA GLY A 61 -16.22 -7.15 2.60
C GLY A 61 -14.77 -6.91 2.95
N CYS A 62 -13.86 -7.06 1.98
CA CYS A 62 -12.54 -6.47 2.06
C CYS A 62 -12.76 -4.96 2.05
N ASN A 63 -13.00 -4.39 3.22
CA ASN A 63 -12.87 -2.94 3.46
C ASN A 63 -11.40 -2.49 3.33
N GLY A 64 -10.47 -3.39 2.97
CA GLY A 64 -9.14 -3.06 2.51
C GLY A 64 -9.20 -2.62 1.06
N GLY A 65 -8.98 -1.33 0.83
CA GLY A 65 -8.99 -0.75 -0.51
C GLY A 65 -7.96 -1.35 -1.48
N ALA A 66 -7.78 -0.73 -2.64
CA ALA A 66 -6.82 -1.19 -3.63
C ALA A 66 -5.40 -0.72 -3.28
N ARG A 67 -4.43 -1.63 -3.18
CA ARG A 67 -3.01 -1.25 -2.96
C ARG A 67 -2.55 -0.38 -4.13
N LEU A 68 -1.90 0.73 -3.84
CA LEU A 68 -1.38 1.63 -4.87
C LEU A 68 0.07 1.26 -5.22
N PRO A 69 0.47 1.39 -6.50
CA PRO A 69 1.85 1.16 -6.92
C PRO A 69 2.77 2.24 -6.35
N ASP A 70 4.07 1.94 -6.26
CA ASP A 70 5.11 2.88 -5.84
C ASP A 70 5.20 4.11 -6.76
N PRO A 71 5.52 5.30 -6.22
CA PRO A 71 5.68 6.49 -7.04
C PRO A 71 6.91 6.34 -7.96
N ARG A 72 6.95 7.14 -9.03
CA ARG A 72 8.19 7.30 -9.79
C ARG A 72 9.25 7.99 -8.94
N LEU A 73 10.45 7.43 -8.94
CA LEU A 73 11.60 7.94 -8.20
C LEU A 73 12.54 8.73 -9.11
N SER A 74 13.13 9.79 -8.57
CA SER A 74 14.32 10.39 -9.17
C SER A 74 15.53 9.47 -9.01
N ALA A 75 16.61 9.71 -9.77
CA ALA A 75 17.85 8.94 -9.61
C ALA A 75 18.39 9.03 -8.17
N ARG A 76 18.37 10.23 -7.59
CA ARG A 76 18.80 10.48 -6.21
C ARG A 76 17.93 9.75 -5.19
N ASP A 77 16.61 9.78 -5.37
CA ASP A 77 15.70 9.07 -4.47
C ASP A 77 15.94 7.56 -4.53
N ALA A 78 16.12 7.01 -5.73
CA ALA A 78 16.40 5.59 -5.90
C ALA A 78 17.72 5.18 -5.23
N GLU A 79 18.78 5.98 -5.39
CA GLU A 79 20.08 5.75 -4.76
C GLU A 79 19.97 5.77 -3.23
N PHE A 80 19.38 6.82 -2.66
CA PHE A 80 19.32 6.96 -1.21
C PHE A 80 18.35 5.94 -0.58
N LEU A 81 17.23 5.64 -1.24
CA LEU A 81 16.34 4.57 -0.79
C LEU A 81 17.02 3.21 -0.83
N ALA A 82 17.91 2.92 -1.79
CA ALA A 82 18.62 1.64 -1.84
C ALA A 82 19.54 1.46 -0.61
N LEU A 83 20.06 2.55 -0.07
CA LEU A 83 20.94 2.56 1.11
C LEU A 83 20.18 2.68 2.43
N ALA A 84 18.94 3.19 2.42
CA ALA A 84 18.15 3.42 3.62
C ALA A 84 17.80 2.10 4.33
N PRO A 85 17.72 2.11 5.67
CA PRO A 85 17.29 0.94 6.44
C PRO A 85 16.00 0.32 5.90
N LYS A 86 15.94 -1.02 5.94
CA LYS A 86 14.79 -1.81 5.47
C LYS A 86 14.19 -2.57 6.64
N ALA A 87 12.87 -2.58 6.71
CA ALA A 87 12.12 -3.42 7.62
C ALA A 87 10.93 -4.04 6.90
N GLN A 88 10.55 -5.23 7.34
CA GLN A 88 9.27 -5.80 6.96
C GLN A 88 8.18 -5.08 7.76
N ILE A 89 7.25 -4.46 7.05
CA ILE A 89 6.13 -3.74 7.64
C ILE A 89 4.87 -4.55 7.38
N SER A 90 3.95 -4.57 8.35
CA SER A 90 2.64 -5.23 8.19
C SER A 90 1.92 -4.67 6.96
N SER A 91 1.31 -5.54 6.17
CA SER A 91 0.60 -5.16 4.95
C SER A 91 -0.51 -4.15 5.21
N GLU A 92 -1.07 -4.09 6.41
CA GLU A 92 -2.13 -3.14 6.77
C GLU A 92 -1.69 -1.67 6.71
N PHE A 93 -0.39 -1.42 6.95
CA PHE A 93 0.23 -0.09 6.96
C PHE A 93 0.88 0.27 5.62
N GLU A 94 0.69 -0.54 4.57
CA GLU A 94 1.02 -0.12 3.21
C GLU A 94 0.05 0.96 2.69
N ARG A 95 0.34 1.49 1.50
CA ARG A 95 -0.46 2.53 0.86
C ARG A 95 -1.63 1.96 0.06
N TYR A 96 -2.84 2.44 0.34
CA TYR A 96 -4.07 1.97 -0.28
C TYR A 96 -4.97 3.14 -0.73
N LEU A 97 -5.69 2.95 -1.83
CA LEU A 97 -6.86 3.76 -2.16
C LEU A 97 -8.08 3.16 -1.47
N VAL A 98 -8.66 3.88 -0.53
CA VAL A 98 -9.79 3.43 0.29
C VAL A 98 -11.02 4.32 0.08
N ASP A 99 -12.21 3.78 0.36
CA ASP A 99 -13.38 4.61 0.56
C ASP A 99 -13.26 5.35 1.88
N TYR A 100 -13.43 6.67 1.85
CA TYR A 100 -13.25 7.55 3.00
C TYR A 100 -14.11 8.79 2.84
N LYS A 101 -15.18 8.86 3.65
CA LYS A 101 -16.05 10.04 3.69
C LYS A 101 -15.44 11.06 4.63
N SER A 102 -15.00 12.19 4.07
CA SER A 102 -14.46 13.31 4.84
C SER A 102 -15.28 14.57 4.60
N ASN A 103 -15.37 15.41 5.64
CA ASN A 103 -15.87 16.78 5.51
C ASN A 103 -14.76 17.76 5.10
N GLU A 104 -13.51 17.30 5.03
CA GLU A 104 -12.40 18.12 4.56
C GLU A 104 -12.39 18.22 3.03
N PRO A 105 -11.96 19.36 2.47
CA PRO A 105 -11.85 19.53 1.02
C PRO A 105 -10.91 18.51 0.38
N VAL A 106 -11.19 18.14 -0.86
CA VAL A 106 -10.27 17.36 -1.72
C VAL A 106 -8.88 18.03 -1.74
N GLY A 107 -7.83 17.23 -1.63
CA GLY A 107 -6.45 17.69 -1.55
C GLY A 107 -5.97 18.04 -0.14
N SER A 108 -6.82 17.91 0.88
CA SER A 108 -6.43 18.03 2.28
C SER A 108 -5.80 16.74 2.80
N ILE A 109 -5.09 16.84 3.91
CA ILE A 109 -4.57 15.72 4.69
C ILE A 109 -5.38 15.61 5.99
N VAL A 110 -5.77 14.39 6.35
CA VAL A 110 -6.30 14.04 7.68
C VAL A 110 -5.37 12.99 8.30
N VAL A 111 -4.90 13.23 9.51
CA VAL A 111 -4.11 12.27 10.29
C VAL A 111 -4.99 11.75 11.42
N ASP A 112 -5.19 10.45 11.48
CA ASP A 112 -5.79 9.76 12.61
C ASP A 112 -4.66 9.19 13.46
N SER A 113 -4.38 9.86 14.57
CA SER A 113 -3.20 9.57 15.39
C SER A 113 -3.34 8.25 16.15
N HIS A 114 -4.56 7.89 16.51
CA HIS A 114 -4.90 6.67 17.23
C HIS A 114 -4.89 5.43 16.31
N ALA A 115 -5.39 5.58 15.09
CA ALA A 115 -5.38 4.48 14.12
C ALA A 115 -4.05 4.35 13.37
N HIS A 116 -3.09 5.27 13.60
CA HIS A 116 -1.80 5.31 12.93
C HIS A 116 -1.91 5.40 11.39
N TYR A 117 -2.88 6.19 10.92
CA TYR A 117 -3.11 6.42 9.49
C TYR A 117 -3.09 7.90 9.13
N LEU A 118 -2.54 8.18 7.95
CA LEU A 118 -2.68 9.45 7.25
C LEU A 118 -3.53 9.23 6.00
N TYR A 119 -4.47 10.15 5.75
CA TYR A 119 -5.38 10.13 4.62
C TYR A 119 -5.18 11.39 3.78
N TYR A 120 -4.84 11.22 2.50
CA TYR A 120 -4.90 12.30 1.51
C TYR A 120 -6.25 12.24 0.80
N ILE A 121 -7.06 13.29 0.95
CA ILE A 121 -8.46 13.30 0.50
C ILE A 121 -8.55 13.40 -1.02
N MET A 122 -9.23 12.43 -1.62
CA MET A 122 -9.46 12.31 -3.07
C MET A 122 -10.92 12.62 -3.42
N PRO A 123 -11.21 12.98 -4.69
CA PRO A 123 -12.59 13.09 -5.17
C PRO A 123 -13.37 11.78 -5.02
N GLY A 124 -14.71 11.89 -5.00
CA GLY A 124 -15.60 10.72 -5.02
C GLY A 124 -15.69 9.95 -3.70
N GLY A 125 -15.43 10.61 -2.56
CA GLY A 125 -15.50 9.97 -1.23
C GLY A 125 -14.41 8.93 -1.01
N LYS A 126 -13.21 9.19 -1.55
CA LYS A 126 -12.04 8.32 -1.46
C LYS A 126 -10.89 9.03 -0.77
N ALA A 127 -9.92 8.26 -0.29
CA ALA A 127 -8.64 8.79 0.15
C ALA A 127 -7.50 7.83 -0.19
N VAL A 128 -6.30 8.38 -0.38
CA VAL A 128 -5.08 7.58 -0.28
C VAL A 128 -4.74 7.47 1.20
N ARG A 129 -4.77 6.25 1.74
CA ARG A 129 -4.39 5.94 3.12
C ARG A 129 -2.94 5.47 3.15
N TYR A 130 -2.17 6.01 4.09
CA TYR A 130 -0.79 5.65 4.38
C TYR A 130 -0.70 5.20 5.84
N GLY A 131 0.06 4.15 6.13
CA GLY A 131 0.47 3.85 7.50
C GLY A 131 1.52 4.84 7.98
N VAL A 132 1.39 5.28 9.23
CA VAL A 132 2.33 6.22 9.86
C VAL A 132 2.74 5.75 11.24
N ALA A 133 3.83 6.30 11.78
CA ALA A 133 4.11 6.30 13.21
C ALA A 133 3.79 7.69 13.75
N THR A 134 3.06 7.76 14.86
CA THR A 134 2.62 9.02 15.47
C THR A 134 3.35 9.25 16.79
N GLY A 135 3.14 10.43 17.38
CA GLY A 135 3.62 10.70 18.73
C GLY A 135 3.08 9.67 19.73
N GLN A 136 3.82 9.42 20.81
CA GLN A 136 3.20 8.83 22.00
C GLN A 136 1.99 9.67 22.39
N ASP A 137 0.92 9.05 22.90
CA ASP A 137 -0.38 9.71 23.16
C ASP A 137 -0.27 11.03 23.95
N ALA A 138 0.77 11.20 24.78
CA ALA A 138 1.05 12.41 25.56
C ALA A 138 1.83 13.52 24.83
N MET A 139 2.31 13.27 23.61
CA MET A 139 3.07 14.22 22.77
C MET A 139 2.41 14.49 21.41
N GLY A 140 1.28 13.83 21.11
CA GLY A 140 0.50 14.08 19.91
C GLY A 140 -0.26 15.40 20.00
N TRP A 141 -0.10 16.27 19.01
CA TRP A 141 -0.92 17.48 18.86
C TRP A 141 -2.13 17.17 17.97
N THR A 142 -3.31 17.62 18.39
CA THR A 142 -4.54 17.59 17.58
C THR A 142 -4.94 19.00 17.16
N GLY A 143 -5.55 19.14 15.99
CA GLY A 143 -5.99 20.43 15.49
C GLY A 143 -5.82 20.62 13.99
N ARG A 144 -5.88 21.89 13.56
CA ARG A 144 -5.79 22.30 12.16
C ARG A 144 -4.50 23.07 11.89
N ALA A 145 -3.81 22.68 10.83
CA ALA A 145 -2.60 23.29 10.35
C ALA A 145 -2.62 23.34 8.82
N TYR A 146 -1.55 23.85 8.23
CA TYR A 146 -1.29 23.73 6.81
C TYR A 146 0.20 23.46 6.56
N VAL A 147 0.52 22.92 5.38
CA VAL A 147 1.90 22.74 4.94
C VAL A 147 2.49 24.11 4.62
N GLY A 148 3.38 24.64 5.46
CA GLY A 148 4.01 25.94 5.24
C GLY A 148 5.31 25.87 4.46
N ALA A 149 6.03 24.75 4.56
CA ALA A 149 7.24 24.49 3.78
C ALA A 149 7.39 23.00 3.48
N MET A 150 8.20 22.68 2.48
CA MET A 150 8.43 21.33 1.98
C MET A 150 9.90 21.17 1.57
N GLN A 151 10.55 20.08 1.97
CA GLN A 151 11.93 19.80 1.61
C GLN A 151 12.13 18.34 1.19
N GLU A 152 12.99 18.14 0.18
CA GLU A 152 13.52 16.83 -0.18
C GLU A 152 14.84 16.58 0.54
N TRP A 153 15.01 15.37 1.09
CA TRP A 153 16.18 14.97 1.87
C TRP A 153 16.63 16.07 2.83
N PRO A 154 15.76 16.48 3.77
CA PRO A 154 16.01 17.61 4.66
C PRO A 154 17.20 17.35 5.57
N ARG A 155 17.88 18.43 5.95
CA ARG A 155 18.80 18.42 7.09
C ARG A 155 18.00 18.22 8.38
N TRP A 156 18.54 17.44 9.30
CA TRP A 156 17.96 17.30 10.64
C TRP A 156 18.86 17.91 11.70
N ILE A 157 18.29 18.78 12.52
CA ILE A 157 18.93 19.34 13.71
C ILE A 157 18.12 18.85 14.91
N PRO A 158 18.73 18.22 15.92
CA PRO A 158 18.03 17.80 17.13
C PRO A 158 17.27 18.99 17.74
N PRO A 159 15.95 18.85 18.00
CA PRO A 159 15.17 19.86 18.72
C PRO A 159 15.72 20.11 20.13
N LYS A 160 15.49 21.31 20.68
CA LYS A 160 16.03 21.70 21.99
C LYS A 160 15.57 20.78 23.13
N ASP A 161 14.29 20.41 23.15
CA ASP A 161 13.72 19.47 24.12
C ASP A 161 14.34 18.08 24.02
N MET A 162 14.73 17.66 22.82
CA MET A 162 15.48 16.42 22.60
C MET A 162 16.91 16.52 23.15
N LEU A 163 17.58 17.65 22.98
CA LEU A 163 18.93 17.88 23.54
C LEU A 163 18.91 17.89 25.07
N GLU A 164 17.86 18.45 25.68
CA GLU A 164 17.67 18.44 27.14
C GLU A 164 17.49 17.00 27.66
N ARG A 165 16.74 16.16 26.94
CA ARG A 165 16.51 14.76 27.31
C ARG A 165 17.71 13.86 27.01
N TRP A 166 18.40 14.13 25.90
CA TRP A 166 19.50 13.32 25.37
C TRP A 166 20.72 14.20 25.07
N PRO A 167 21.48 14.63 26.10
CA PRO A 167 22.59 15.57 25.95
C PRO A 167 23.73 15.07 25.05
N HIS A 168 23.85 13.75 24.85
CA HIS A 168 24.83 13.15 23.95
C HIS A 168 24.62 13.55 22.47
N LEU A 169 23.47 14.12 22.11
CA LEU A 169 23.18 14.66 20.78
C LEU A 169 23.72 16.09 20.58
N GLN A 170 24.20 16.77 21.63
CA GLN A 170 24.70 18.14 21.53
C GLN A 170 25.81 18.31 20.48
N PRO A 171 26.81 17.42 20.36
CA PRO A 171 27.84 17.53 19.31
C PRO A 171 27.24 17.51 17.90
N THR A 172 26.16 16.77 17.68
CA THR A 172 25.44 16.75 16.39
C THR A 172 24.80 18.10 16.09
N ALA A 173 24.17 18.74 17.09
CA ALA A 173 23.60 20.07 16.93
C ALA A 173 24.69 21.13 16.68
N ASP A 174 25.80 21.08 17.41
CA ASP A 174 26.92 22.01 17.28
C ASP A 174 27.62 21.89 15.92
N ALA A 175 27.65 20.68 15.34
CA ALA A 175 28.12 20.44 13.98
C ALA A 175 27.16 20.93 12.88
N GLY A 176 26.02 21.53 13.25
CA GLY A 176 25.01 22.02 12.30
C GLY A 176 23.98 20.97 11.87
N GLY A 177 23.89 19.83 12.57
CA GLY A 177 22.94 18.76 12.30
C GLY A 177 23.42 17.70 11.32
N LEU A 178 22.58 16.68 11.11
CA LEU A 178 22.82 15.63 10.12
C LEU A 178 22.39 16.11 8.73
N PRO A 179 23.25 15.93 7.70
CA PRO A 179 22.86 16.22 6.32
C PRO A 179 21.73 15.30 5.86
N GLY A 180 21.03 15.68 4.80
CA GLY A 180 20.03 14.83 4.17
C GLY A 180 20.65 13.57 3.59
N GLY A 181 20.09 12.40 3.91
CA GLY A 181 20.61 11.12 3.47
C GLY A 181 19.87 9.92 4.06
N PRO A 182 20.29 8.70 3.72
CA PRO A 182 19.63 7.45 4.09
C PRO A 182 19.47 7.23 5.60
N ASP A 183 20.43 7.71 6.41
CA ASP A 183 20.43 7.54 7.87
C ASP A 183 19.78 8.72 8.60
N ASN A 184 19.26 9.72 7.88
CA ASN A 184 18.66 10.90 8.48
C ASN A 184 17.26 10.56 9.07
N PRO A 185 16.96 10.95 10.33
CA PRO A 185 15.69 10.61 10.97
C PRO A 185 14.46 11.32 10.36
N LEU A 186 14.66 12.37 9.55
CA LEU A 186 13.59 12.98 8.76
C LEU A 186 13.35 12.26 7.42
N GLY A 187 14.24 11.34 7.04
CA GLY A 187 14.14 10.54 5.83
C GLY A 187 14.12 11.35 4.54
N SER A 188 13.38 10.84 3.57
CA SER A 188 13.34 11.30 2.20
C SER A 188 12.65 12.63 1.97
N ARG A 189 11.62 12.97 2.76
CA ARG A 189 10.80 14.18 2.60
C ARG A 189 10.37 14.71 3.95
N ALA A 190 10.23 16.04 4.07
CA ALA A 190 9.57 16.67 5.21
C ALA A 190 8.61 17.78 4.75
N LEU A 191 7.40 17.75 5.31
CA LEU A 191 6.37 18.77 5.20
C LEU A 191 6.27 19.45 6.57
N TYR A 192 6.56 20.74 6.62
CA TYR A 192 6.59 21.54 7.84
C TYR A 192 5.22 22.13 8.08
N LEU A 193 4.65 21.88 9.26
CA LEU A 193 3.28 22.28 9.58
C LEU A 193 3.27 23.66 10.22
N TYR A 194 2.39 24.52 9.73
CA TYR A 194 2.24 25.90 10.18
C TYR A 194 0.81 26.12 10.67
N GLN A 195 0.66 26.99 11.67
CA GLN A 195 -0.60 27.47 12.19
C GLN A 195 -0.48 28.97 12.45
N ASP A 196 -1.45 29.76 11.99
CA ASP A 196 -1.49 31.22 12.18
C ASP A 196 -0.18 31.94 11.77
N GLY A 197 0.45 31.45 10.70
CA GLY A 197 1.69 32.00 10.15
C GLY A 197 2.97 31.59 10.89
N LYS A 198 2.88 30.71 11.88
CA LYS A 198 4.02 30.23 12.68
C LYS A 198 4.27 28.74 12.45
N ASP A 199 5.53 28.34 12.44
CA ASP A 199 5.94 26.93 12.43
C ASP A 199 5.51 26.28 13.76
N THR A 200 4.77 25.17 13.68
CA THR A 200 4.33 24.44 14.88
C THR A 200 5.42 23.52 15.42
N LEU A 201 6.54 23.38 14.70
CA LEU A 201 7.61 22.41 14.91
C LEU A 201 7.19 20.95 14.66
N TYR A 202 5.91 20.71 14.32
CA TYR A 202 5.43 19.41 13.86
C TYR A 202 5.66 19.24 12.36
N ARG A 203 5.93 18.00 11.98
CA ARG A 203 6.25 17.64 10.60
C ARG A 203 5.56 16.34 10.22
N ILE A 204 5.20 16.24 8.95
CA ILE A 204 4.96 14.96 8.29
C ILE A 204 6.23 14.64 7.51
N HIS A 205 6.91 13.55 7.84
CA HIS A 205 8.23 13.26 7.26
C HIS A 205 8.47 11.77 7.04
N GLY A 206 9.54 11.44 6.32
CA GLY A 206 10.04 10.07 6.13
C GLY A 206 10.60 9.47 7.41
N THR A 207 11.29 8.33 7.35
CA THR A 207 11.93 7.75 8.55
C THR A 207 13.04 6.77 8.18
N ASN A 208 14.12 6.79 8.95
CA ASN A 208 15.16 5.77 8.93
C ASN A 208 14.83 4.58 9.88
N GLU A 209 13.70 4.63 10.60
CA GLU A 209 13.19 3.56 11.47
C GLU A 209 11.87 2.98 10.90
N PRO A 210 11.88 2.34 9.71
CA PRO A 210 10.66 1.85 9.06
C PRO A 210 9.88 0.80 9.88
N GLU A 211 10.54 0.05 10.75
CA GLU A 211 9.93 -0.92 11.66
C GLU A 211 8.99 -0.29 12.70
N LYS A 212 9.04 1.04 12.89
CA LYS A 212 8.18 1.77 13.82
C LYS A 212 6.84 2.19 13.24
N ILE A 213 6.62 2.01 11.94
CA ILE A 213 5.34 2.34 11.30
C ILE A 213 4.21 1.51 11.93
N GLY A 214 3.10 2.18 12.25
CA GLY A 214 1.99 1.58 13.00
C GLY A 214 2.13 1.64 14.52
N GLN A 215 3.11 2.39 15.05
CA GLN A 215 3.34 2.53 16.49
C GLN A 215 3.27 4.02 16.93
N GLY A 216 2.84 4.26 18.16
CA GLY A 216 2.91 5.57 18.82
C GLY A 216 4.24 5.75 19.55
N VAL A 217 5.31 6.09 18.83
CA VAL A 217 6.69 6.14 19.39
C VAL A 217 7.41 7.48 19.18
N SER A 218 6.84 8.38 18.39
CA SER A 218 7.53 9.63 18.04
C SER A 218 7.43 10.66 19.18
N SER A 219 8.25 11.70 19.11
CA SER A 219 8.15 12.88 20.00
C SER A 219 7.14 13.92 19.52
N GLY A 220 6.16 13.51 18.70
CA GLY A 220 5.03 14.33 18.25
C GLY A 220 4.86 14.40 16.73
N CYS A 221 5.93 14.28 15.94
CA CYS A 221 5.85 14.31 14.47
C CYS A 221 5.19 13.04 13.87
N ILE A 222 4.71 13.16 12.64
CA ILE A 222 4.11 12.06 11.87
C ILE A 222 5.19 11.46 10.95
N ARG A 223 5.60 10.22 11.22
CA ARG A 223 6.62 9.52 10.45
C ARG A 223 5.98 8.58 9.43
N MET A 224 6.47 8.61 8.21
CA MET A 224 6.02 7.80 7.09
C MET A 224 7.18 6.95 6.58
N ARG A 225 6.87 5.83 5.92
CA ARG A 225 7.87 5.15 5.09
C ARG A 225 8.38 6.14 4.04
N ASP A 226 9.67 6.11 3.72
CA ASP A 226 10.23 7.07 2.76
C ASP A 226 9.55 7.03 1.39
N ILE A 227 9.23 5.83 0.89
CA ILE A 227 8.51 5.66 -0.37
C ILE A 227 7.09 6.29 -0.36
N ASP A 228 6.47 6.36 0.82
CA ASP A 228 5.16 6.97 1.01
C ASP A 228 5.26 8.48 1.23
N ALA A 229 6.31 8.94 1.92
CA ALA A 229 6.60 10.35 2.07
C ALA A 229 6.86 11.01 0.70
N ILE A 230 7.59 10.33 -0.19
CA ILE A 230 7.79 10.76 -1.58
C ILE A 230 6.46 10.86 -2.34
N ASP A 231 5.59 9.84 -2.23
CA ASP A 231 4.29 9.84 -2.89
C ASP A 231 3.40 10.99 -2.40
N LEU A 232 3.31 11.20 -1.08
CA LEU A 232 2.55 12.30 -0.50
C LEU A 232 3.11 13.65 -0.95
N TYR A 233 4.43 13.83 -0.90
CA TYR A 233 5.12 15.06 -1.32
C TYR A 233 4.77 15.43 -2.76
N ASN A 234 4.69 14.44 -3.67
CA ASN A 234 4.35 14.65 -5.07
C ASN A 234 2.87 15.02 -5.31
N ARG A 235 2.00 14.82 -4.31
CA ARG A 235 0.55 15.10 -4.41
C ARG A 235 0.17 16.45 -3.82
N VAL A 236 0.92 16.94 -2.84
CA VAL A 236 0.57 18.12 -2.07
C VAL A 236 1.42 19.33 -2.44
N LYS A 237 1.05 20.49 -1.89
CA LYS A 237 1.76 21.75 -2.11
C LYS A 237 1.78 22.56 -0.82
N VAL A 238 2.63 23.58 -0.77
CA VAL A 238 2.54 24.61 0.28
C VAL A 238 1.13 25.21 0.26
N GLY A 239 0.53 25.34 1.45
CA GLY A 239 -0.85 25.72 1.68
C GLY A 239 -1.84 24.55 1.76
N THR A 240 -1.42 23.30 1.53
CA THR A 240 -2.27 22.12 1.74
C THR A 240 -2.73 22.06 3.20
N LYS A 241 -4.04 21.94 3.41
CA LYS A 241 -4.65 21.84 4.75
C LYS A 241 -4.33 20.50 5.38
N VAL A 242 -4.07 20.52 6.67
CA VAL A 242 -3.79 19.35 7.50
C VAL A 242 -4.70 19.39 8.72
N VAL A 243 -5.35 18.28 9.01
CA VAL A 243 -6.13 18.09 10.23
C VAL A 243 -5.60 16.87 10.96
N VAL A 244 -5.35 16.99 12.26
CA VAL A 244 -4.93 15.88 13.11
C VAL A 244 -6.04 15.62 14.12
N ILE A 245 -6.52 14.38 14.12
CA ILE A 245 -7.58 13.85 15.00
C ILE A 245 -7.07 12.70 15.87
#